data_AF-A0A4Y2G1S1-F1
#
_entry.id   AF-A0A4Y2G1S1-F1
#
_cell.length_a   1.000
_cell.length_b   1.000
_cell.length_c   1.000
_cell.angle_alpha   90.00
_cell.angle_beta   90.00
_cell.angle_gamma   90.00
#
_symmetry.space_group_name_H-M   'P 1'
#
loop_
_entity.id
_entity.type
_entity.pdbx_description
1 polymer ?
#
loop_
_entity_poly.entity_id
_entity_poly.type
_entity_poly.pdbx_seq_one_letter_code
_entity_poly.pdbx_strand_id
1 'polypeptide(L)'
;MRWRTISMLQAGARQSAVARELNVHRSVIRRLWNHYQRDQNASRRRGSGRRRITTTADDRYLLRCARRRRTLTARQLASQLSAAAGRPISRNQIPIGNQN
;
A
#
# COMPACT_ATOMS: atom_id res chain seq x y z
N MET A 1 -10.14 15.86 -15.42
CA MET A 1 -9.76 14.83 -16.41
C MET A 1 -10.55 13.52 -16.28
N ARG A 2 -10.55 12.82 -15.14
CA ARG A 2 -11.14 11.47 -15.05
C ARG A 2 -12.63 11.37 -15.39
N TRP A 3 -13.45 12.30 -14.88
CA TRP A 3 -14.89 12.31 -15.17
C TRP A 3 -15.18 12.58 -16.64
N ARG A 4 -14.46 13.52 -17.29
CA ARG A 4 -14.57 13.72 -18.75
C ARG A 4 -14.25 12.45 -19.53
N THR A 5 -13.15 11.75 -19.18
CA THR A 5 -12.82 10.46 -19.81
C THR A 5 -13.93 9.43 -19.64
N ILE A 6 -14.49 9.30 -18.43
CA ILE A 6 -15.55 8.32 -18.14
C ILE A 6 -16.84 8.66 -18.88
N SER A 7 -17.25 9.93 -18.89
CA SER A 7 -18.44 10.39 -19.62
C SER A 7 -18.35 10.09 -21.12
N MET A 8 -17.19 10.33 -21.74
CA MET A 8 -16.98 10.03 -23.16
C MET A 8 -17.00 8.53 -23.44
N LEU A 9 -16.41 7.72 -22.57
CA LEU A 9 -16.40 6.26 -22.71
C LEU A 9 -17.80 5.66 -22.50
N GLN A 10 -18.59 6.22 -21.57
CA GLN A 10 -20.01 5.85 -21.39
C GLN A 10 -20.87 6.24 -22.59
N ALA A 11 -20.55 7.36 -23.26
CA ALA A 11 -21.17 7.77 -24.52
C ALA A 11 -20.72 6.93 -25.74
N GLY A 12 -19.93 5.87 -25.54
CA GLY A 12 -19.50 4.95 -26.61
C GLY A 12 -18.24 5.40 -27.38
N ALA A 13 -17.55 6.45 -26.93
CA ALA A 13 -16.34 6.92 -27.61
C ALA A 13 -15.22 5.86 -27.54
N ARG A 14 -14.49 5.69 -28.65
CA ARG A 14 -13.32 4.79 -28.70
C ARG A 14 -12.22 5.33 -27.81
N GLN A 15 -11.59 4.46 -27.00
CA GLN A 15 -10.48 4.84 -26.10
C GLN A 15 -9.33 5.60 -26.79
N SER A 16 -9.06 5.31 -28.06
CA SER A 16 -8.05 6.02 -28.86
C SER A 16 -8.45 7.46 -29.22
N ALA A 17 -9.74 7.72 -29.43
CA ALA A 17 -10.24 9.08 -29.68
C ALA A 17 -10.12 9.92 -28.41
N VAL A 18 -10.57 9.36 -27.28
CA VAL A 18 -10.47 10.01 -25.96
C VAL A 18 -9.00 10.28 -25.57
N ALA A 19 -8.08 9.38 -25.91
CA ALA A 19 -6.65 9.57 -25.68
C ALA A 19 -6.08 10.75 -26.48
N ARG A 20 -6.48 10.90 -27.75
CA ARG A 20 -6.05 12.03 -28.60
C ARG A 20 -6.64 13.35 -28.13
N GLU A 21 -7.94 13.38 -27.83
CA GLU A 21 -8.63 14.59 -27.37
C GLU A 21 -8.07 15.12 -26.05
N LEU A 22 -7.71 14.21 -25.14
CA LEU A 22 -7.14 14.58 -23.85
C LEU A 22 -5.61 14.66 -23.85
N ASN A 23 -4.96 14.47 -25.00
CA ASN A 23 -3.49 14.40 -25.16
C ASN A 23 -2.80 13.52 -24.11
N VAL A 24 -3.36 12.33 -23.84
CA VAL A 24 -2.81 11.36 -22.90
C VAL A 24 -2.60 10.02 -23.56
N HIS A 25 -1.62 9.27 -23.07
CA HIS A 25 -1.35 7.94 -23.60
C HIS A 25 -2.54 6.99 -23.39
N ARG A 26 -2.84 6.15 -24.39
CA ARG A 26 -3.97 5.20 -24.38
C ARG A 26 -3.95 4.25 -23.16
N SER A 27 -2.77 3.92 -22.64
CA SER A 27 -2.64 3.09 -21.43
C SER A 27 -3.21 3.75 -20.17
N VAL A 28 -3.29 5.08 -20.12
CA VAL A 28 -3.92 5.83 -19.02
C VAL A 28 -5.44 5.68 -19.10
N ILE A 29 -6.01 5.85 -20.29
CA ILE A 29 -7.46 5.67 -20.54
C ILE A 29 -7.90 4.24 -20.22
N ARG A 30 -7.16 3.24 -20.71
CA ARG A 30 -7.43 1.81 -20.44
C ARG A 30 -7.41 1.50 -18.95
N ARG A 31 -6.39 1.96 -18.21
CA ARG A 31 -6.30 1.75 -16.76
C ARG A 31 -7.44 2.41 -16.01
N LEU A 32 -7.81 3.63 -16.41
CA LEU A 32 -8.91 4.36 -15.78
C LEU A 32 -10.26 3.68 -16.04
N TRP A 33 -10.51 3.23 -17.27
CA TRP A 33 -11.74 2.53 -17.62
C TRP A 33 -11.90 1.21 -16.87
N ASN A 34 -10.84 0.39 -16.82
CA ASN A 34 -10.86 -0.86 -16.07
C ASN A 34 -11.10 -0.63 -14.57
N HIS A 35 -10.50 0.42 -14.00
CA HIS A 35 -10.73 0.80 -12.60
C HIS A 35 -12.17 1.23 -12.36
N TYR A 36 -12.73 2.04 -13.25
CA TYR A 36 -14.12 2.49 -13.17
C TYR A 36 -15.12 1.33 -13.33
N GLN A 37 -14.91 0.42 -14.28
CA GLN A 37 -15.77 -0.75 -14.45
C GLN A 37 -15.80 -1.65 -13.21
N ARG A 38 -14.65 -1.80 -12.52
CA ARG A 38 -14.58 -2.63 -11.31
C ARG A 38 -15.20 -1.97 -10.09
N ASP A 39 -14.92 -0.69 -9.88
CA ASP A 39 -15.20 -0.01 -8.61
C ASP A 39 -16.35 1.00 -8.70
N GLN A 40 -16.91 1.23 -9.90
CA GLN A 40 -17.84 2.33 -10.24
C GLN A 40 -17.35 3.71 -9.75
N ASN A 41 -16.03 3.85 -9.64
CA ASN A 41 -15.41 4.94 -8.94
C ASN A 41 -14.18 5.44 -9.71
N ALA A 42 -14.18 6.74 -10.00
CA ALA A 42 -13.08 7.43 -10.67
C ALA A 42 -12.03 7.97 -9.69
N SER A 43 -12.33 7.97 -8.39
CA SER A 43 -11.43 8.50 -7.38
C SER A 43 -10.22 7.58 -7.19
N ARG A 44 -9.10 8.18 -6.82
CA ARG A 44 -7.92 7.42 -6.42
C ARG A 44 -8.28 6.76 -5.08
N ARG A 45 -8.20 5.43 -5.02
CA ARG A 45 -8.29 4.70 -3.74
C ARG A 45 -7.25 5.30 -2.78
N ARG A 46 -7.66 5.67 -1.57
CA ARG A 46 -6.68 5.98 -0.51
C ARG A 46 -5.80 4.74 -0.38
N GLY A 47 -4.48 4.93 -0.42
CA GLY A 47 -3.56 3.83 -0.18
C GLY A 47 -3.93 3.22 1.17
N SER A 48 -4.27 1.93 1.18
CA SER A 48 -4.35 1.21 2.43
C SER A 48 -2.92 1.15 2.97
N GLY A 49 -2.64 1.99 3.96
CA GLY A 49 -1.41 1.88 4.73
C GLY A 49 -1.32 0.47 5.31
N ARG A 50 -0.10 0.08 5.68
CA ARG A 50 0.10 -1.17 6.38
C ARG A 50 -0.73 -1.20 7.67
N ARG A 51 -1.57 -2.23 7.84
CA ARG A 51 -2.31 -2.44 9.09
C ARG A 51 -1.33 -2.51 10.25
N ARG A 52 -1.47 -1.59 11.22
CA ARG A 52 -0.65 -1.57 12.44
C ARG A 52 -1.10 -2.71 13.35
N ILE A 53 -0.23 -3.71 13.48
CA ILE A 53 -0.45 -4.89 14.34
C ILE A 53 0.34 -4.74 15.64
N THR A 54 1.47 -4.02 15.61
CA THR A 54 2.26 -3.70 16.80
C THR A 54 1.53 -2.67 17.68
N THR A 55 1.56 -2.90 18.99
CA THR A 55 1.07 -1.94 19.98
C THR A 55 2.15 -0.92 20.33
N THR A 56 1.78 0.17 20.99
CA THR A 56 2.77 1.14 21.51
C THR A 56 3.75 0.51 22.51
N ALA A 57 3.36 -0.56 23.21
CA ALA A 57 4.27 -1.31 24.08
C ALA A 57 5.32 -2.10 23.27
N ASP A 58 4.88 -2.75 22.19
CA ASP A 58 5.77 -3.45 21.26
C ASP A 58 6.78 -2.48 20.64
N ASP A 59 6.33 -1.30 20.21
CA ASP A 59 7.21 -0.30 19.59
C ASP A 59 8.28 0.21 20.58
N ARG A 60 7.92 0.38 21.86
CA ARG A 60 8.90 0.73 22.92
C ARG A 60 9.89 -0.40 23.20
N TYR A 61 9.44 -1.65 23.16
CA TYR A 61 10.32 -2.81 23.27
C TYR A 61 11.30 -2.87 22.10
N LEU A 62 10.81 -2.70 20.87
CA LEU A 62 11.63 -2.68 19.66
C LEU A 62 12.67 -1.56 19.70
N LEU A 63 12.30 -0.34 20.12
CA LEU A 63 13.24 0.78 20.26
C LEU A 63 14.34 0.47 21.30
N ARG A 64 13.98 -0.17 22.42
CA ARG A 64 14.94 -0.59 23.44
C ARG A 64 15.89 -1.67 22.92
N CYS A 65 15.36 -2.66 22.19
CA CYS A 65 16.16 -3.71 21.58
C CYS A 65 17.10 -3.17 20.50
N ALA A 66 16.64 -2.26 19.64
CA ALA A 66 17.48 -1.63 18.61
C ALA A 66 18.66 -0.85 19.23
N ARG A 67 18.47 -0.24 20.41
CA ARG A 67 19.53 0.49 21.11
C ARG A 67 20.51 -0.43 21.83
N ARG A 68 20.05 -1.51 22.45
CA ARG A 68 20.88 -2.39 23.31
C ARG A 68 21.46 -3.61 22.60
N ARG A 69 20.80 -4.11 21.56
CA ARG A 69 21.10 -5.39 20.92
C ARG A 69 21.03 -5.25 19.40
N ARG A 70 21.96 -4.45 18.86
CA ARG A 70 22.05 -4.12 17.42
C ARG A 70 22.21 -5.34 16.51
N THR A 71 22.75 -6.46 17.03
CA THR A 71 23.00 -7.69 16.27
C THR A 71 21.79 -8.62 16.18
N LEU A 72 20.67 -8.33 16.85
CA LEU A 72 19.49 -9.19 16.79
C LEU A 72 18.82 -9.10 15.42
N THR A 73 18.56 -10.27 14.84
CA THR A 73 17.83 -10.35 13.58
C THR A 73 16.35 -10.06 13.80
N ALA A 74 15.68 -9.53 12.76
CA ALA A 74 14.24 -9.27 12.80
C ALA A 74 13.40 -10.54 13.09
N ARG A 75 13.89 -11.73 12.72
CA ARG A 75 13.21 -13.00 13.05
C ARG A 75 13.29 -13.32 14.55
N GLN A 76 14.46 -13.16 15.16
CA GLN A 76 14.64 -13.36 16.61
C GLN A 76 13.80 -12.36 17.42
N LEU A 77 13.75 -11.10 16.96
CA LEU A 77 12.89 -10.07 17.55
C LEU A 77 11.40 -10.41 17.43
N ALA A 78 10.96 -10.92 16.28
CA ALA A 78 9.57 -11.36 16.08
C ALA A 78 9.20 -12.50 17.03
N SER A 79 10.08 -13.49 17.17
CA SER A 79 9.87 -14.62 18.10
C SER A 79 9.80 -14.16 19.55
N GLN A 80 10.69 -13.27 20.00
CA GLN A 80 10.66 -12.74 21.37
C GLN A 80 9.40 -11.91 21.65
N LEU A 81 9.04 -11.04 20.71
CA LEU A 81 7.85 -10.21 20.83
C LEU A 81 6.57 -11.05 20.79
N SER A 82 6.53 -12.09 19.95
CA SER A 82 5.42 -13.03 19.89
C SER A 82 5.27 -13.83 21.18
N ALA A 83 6.38 -14.30 21.77
CA ALA A 83 6.38 -15.01 23.04
C ALA A 83 5.92 -14.11 24.21
N ALA A 84 6.34 -12.84 24.24
CA ALA A 84 5.95 -11.90 25.28
C ALA A 84 4.49 -11.41 25.13
N ALA A 85 4.01 -11.22 23.90
CA ALA A 85 2.68 -10.69 23.62
C ALA A 85 1.59 -11.75 23.46
N GLY A 86 1.94 -13.05 23.47
CA GLY A 86 1.00 -14.16 23.35
C GLY A 86 0.26 -14.21 22.00
N ARG A 87 0.79 -13.56 20.96
CA ARG A 87 0.16 -13.46 19.63
C ARG A 87 1.19 -13.63 18.52
N PRO A 88 0.81 -14.20 17.36
CA PRO A 88 1.75 -14.39 16.24
C PRO A 88 2.11 -13.04 15.61
N ILE A 89 3.40 -12.68 15.65
CA ILE A 89 3.93 -11.47 15.02
C ILE A 89 4.85 -11.88 13.88
N SER A 90 4.57 -11.39 12.68
CA SER A 90 5.36 -11.71 11.48
C SER A 90 6.59 -10.79 11.38
N ARG A 91 7.72 -11.32 10.88
CA ARG A 91 8.96 -10.55 10.61
C ARG A 91 8.67 -9.26 9.87
N ASN A 92 7.76 -9.30 8.90
CA ASN A 92 7.49 -8.14 8.08
C ASN A 92 7.02 -6.97 8.96
N GLN A 93 6.31 -7.23 10.07
CA GLN A 93 5.66 -6.23 10.93
C GLN A 93 6.66 -5.43 11.78
N ILE A 94 7.90 -5.88 11.88
CA ILE A 94 8.96 -5.18 12.59
C ILE A 94 9.61 -4.16 11.64
N PRO A 95 9.63 -2.86 11.98
CA PRO A 95 10.41 -1.88 11.24
C PRO A 95 11.90 -2.23 11.37
N ILE A 96 12.49 -2.73 10.29
CA ILE A 96 13.92 -3.03 10.23
C ILE A 96 14.65 -1.70 10.05
N GLY A 97 15.25 -1.17 11.12
CA GLY A 97 16.30 -0.16 11.00
C GLY A 97 17.52 -0.81 10.35
N ASN A 98 18.07 -0.15 9.32
CA ASN A 98 19.18 -0.57 8.47
C ASN A 98 20.21 -1.49 9.15
N GLN A 99 20.46 -2.62 8.50
CA GLN A 99 21.65 -3.43 8.69
C GLN A 99 22.79 -2.75 7.93
N ASN A 100 23.83 -2.35 8.65
CA ASN A 100 25.18 -2.15 8.13
C ASN A 100 26.10 -2.92 9.07
#